data_AF-A0A8J3PUI0-F1
#
_entry.id   AF-A0A8J3PUI0-F1
#
_cell.length_a   1.000
_cell.length_b   1.000
_cell.length_c   1.000
_cell.angle_alpha   90.00
_cell.angle_beta   90.00
_cell.angle_gamma   90.00
#
_symmetry.space_group_name_H-M   'P 1'
#
loop_
_entity.id
_entity.type
_entity.pdbx_description
1 polymer ?
#
loop_
_entity_poly.entity_id
_entity_poly.type
_entity_poly.pdbx_seq_one_letter_code
_entity_poly.pdbx_strand_id
1 'polypeptide(L)'
;MFAVALVLLLLADAYFVFTTLVDVFPFNNVRDAKRSEQITEVAINAPVMLVPAVLLVAAGAAGLPVLAYAGAGLELLVVLGGLTLWWLPYLAGVTAPWATAGTGETWAGLHARTYAMTVIVLPRLGDRPRPNLEHMILHSLILGAAICTFAAAGAV
;
A
#
# COMPACT_ATOMS: atom_id res chain seq x y z
N MET A 1 -15.78 -16.11 -2.28
CA MET A 1 -14.47 -15.43 -2.22
C MET A 1 -14.31 -14.31 -3.23
N PHE A 2 -14.77 -14.48 -4.48
CA PHE A 2 -14.64 -13.46 -5.54
C PHE A 2 -15.09 -12.04 -5.14
N ALA A 3 -16.34 -11.86 -4.70
CA ALA A 3 -16.86 -10.55 -4.34
C ALA A 3 -16.08 -9.89 -3.18
N VAL A 4 -15.67 -10.68 -2.19
CA VAL A 4 -14.86 -10.20 -1.05
C VAL A 4 -13.48 -9.74 -1.53
N ALA A 5 -12.82 -10.52 -2.38
CA ALA A 5 -11.54 -10.15 -2.97
C ALA A 5 -11.63 -8.85 -3.77
N LEU A 6 -12.64 -8.73 -4.64
CA LEU A 6 -12.86 -7.53 -5.43
C LEU A 6 -13.13 -6.29 -4.55
N VAL A 7 -13.97 -6.42 -3.53
CA VAL A 7 -14.24 -5.32 -2.59
C VAL A 7 -12.96 -4.91 -1.86
N LEU A 8 -12.14 -5.86 -1.39
CA LEU A 8 -10.90 -5.54 -0.69
C LEU A 8 -9.88 -4.86 -1.60
N LEU A 9 -9.72 -5.30 -2.85
CA LEU A 9 -8.84 -4.68 -3.84
C LEU A 9 -9.24 -3.22 -4.11
N LEU A 10 -10.52 -3.00 -4.41
CA LEU A 10 -11.04 -1.66 -4.68
C LEU A 10 -11.00 -0.77 -3.44
N LEU A 11 -11.25 -1.33 -2.25
CA LEU A 11 -11.18 -0.60 -0.99
C LEU A 11 -9.73 -0.21 -0.65
N ALA A 12 -8.75 -1.08 -0.91
CA ALA A 12 -7.34 -0.78 -0.68
C ALA A 12 -6.86 0.37 -1.58
N ASP A 13 -7.19 0.32 -2.88
CA ASP A 13 -6.84 1.38 -3.83
C ASP A 13 -7.58 2.70 -3.51
N ALA A 14 -8.89 2.64 -3.24
CA ALA A 14 -9.65 3.83 -2.85
C ALA A 14 -9.14 4.44 -1.54
N TYR A 15 -8.78 3.61 -0.57
CA TYR A 15 -8.19 4.06 0.68
C TYR A 15 -6.85 4.76 0.43
N PHE A 16 -5.95 4.15 -0.36
CA PHE A 16 -4.68 4.76 -0.74
C PHE A 16 -4.88 6.13 -1.42
N VAL A 17 -5.69 6.19 -2.47
CA VAL A 17 -5.98 7.45 -3.19
C VAL A 17 -6.56 8.51 -2.24
N PHE A 18 -7.48 8.11 -1.37
CA PHE A 18 -8.09 9.02 -0.42
C PHE A 18 -7.07 9.55 0.59
N THR A 19 -6.26 8.69 1.21
CA THR A 19 -5.30 9.12 2.23
C THR A 19 -4.07 9.82 1.65
N THR A 20 -3.79 9.70 0.35
CA THR A 20 -2.77 10.52 -0.33
C THR A 20 -3.27 11.91 -0.73
N LEU A 21 -4.58 12.07 -0.98
CA LEU A 21 -5.14 13.33 -1.54
C LEU A 21 -5.95 14.17 -0.56
N VAL A 22 -6.51 13.55 0.47
CA VAL A 22 -7.44 14.19 1.41
C VAL A 22 -6.80 14.31 2.77
N ASP A 23 -6.85 15.51 3.34
CA ASP A 23 -6.37 15.77 4.68
C ASP A 23 -7.33 15.24 5.75
N VAL A 24 -6.87 14.21 6.46
CA VAL A 24 -7.57 13.58 7.59
C VAL A 24 -6.72 13.58 8.85
N PHE A 25 -5.90 14.62 9.05
CA PHE A 25 -5.08 14.78 10.24
C PHE A 25 -5.91 14.57 11.55
N PRO A 26 -5.40 13.82 12.54
CA PRO A 26 -4.02 13.31 12.67
C PRO A 26 -3.78 11.93 12.02
N PHE A 27 -4.72 11.40 11.25
CA PHE A 27 -4.59 10.05 10.68
C PHE A 27 -3.52 9.97 9.57
N ASN A 28 -3.44 11.00 8.73
CA ASN A 28 -2.37 11.24 7.76
C ASN A 28 -1.79 12.66 7.95
N ASN A 29 -0.78 13.02 7.15
CA ASN A 29 -0.24 14.39 7.12
C ASN A 29 0.10 14.85 5.70
N VAL A 30 -0.90 14.81 4.81
CA VAL A 30 -0.77 15.29 3.42
C VAL A 30 -0.48 16.78 3.32
N ARG A 31 -0.69 17.54 4.41
CA ARG A 31 -0.40 18.98 4.51
C ARG A 31 1.07 19.30 4.25
N ASP A 32 1.96 18.41 4.69
CA ASP A 32 3.41 18.58 4.54
C ASP A 32 3.96 17.96 3.25
N ALA A 33 3.12 17.28 2.46
CA ALA A 33 3.45 16.78 1.13
C ALA A 33 3.12 17.84 0.05
N LYS A 34 4.03 18.04 -0.91
CA LYS A 34 3.77 18.94 -2.04
C LYS A 34 2.67 18.36 -2.90
N ARG A 35 1.84 19.20 -3.51
CA ARG A 35 0.77 18.73 -4.41
C ARG A 35 1.29 17.90 -5.58
N SER A 36 2.48 18.23 -6.09
CA SER A 36 3.15 17.44 -7.13
C SER A 36 3.56 16.05 -6.65
N GLU A 37 4.01 15.92 -5.40
CA GLU A 37 4.35 14.63 -4.77
C GLU A 37 3.09 13.76 -4.67
N GLN A 38 2.00 14.30 -4.12
CA GLN A 38 0.71 13.60 -4.00
C GLN A 38 0.17 13.11 -5.36
N ILE A 39 0.16 13.98 -6.38
CA ILE A 39 -0.34 13.62 -7.71
C ILE A 39 0.54 12.56 -8.36
N THR A 40 1.87 12.68 -8.23
CA THR A 40 2.81 11.71 -8.79
C THR A 40 2.64 10.35 -8.12
N GLU A 41 2.51 10.34 -6.79
CA GLU A 41 2.30 9.14 -6.00
C GLU A 41 1.00 8.41 -6.41
N VAL A 42 -0.11 9.13 -6.55
CA VAL A 42 -1.38 8.54 -7.02
C VAL A 42 -1.28 8.08 -8.48
N ALA A 43 -0.73 8.90 -9.37
CA ALA A 43 -0.66 8.61 -10.80
C ALA A 43 0.20 7.38 -11.11
N ILE A 44 1.17 7.05 -10.27
CA ILE A 44 2.03 5.88 -10.43
C ILE A 44 1.42 4.67 -9.72
N ASN A 45 1.06 4.80 -8.44
CA ASN A 45 0.73 3.63 -7.63
C ASN A 45 -0.72 3.16 -7.78
N ALA A 46 -1.70 4.07 -7.90
CA ALA A 46 -3.11 3.67 -7.99
C ALA A 46 -3.40 2.78 -9.22
N PRO A 47 -2.87 3.07 -10.44
CA PRO A 47 -3.05 2.16 -11.57
C PRO A 47 -2.45 0.76 -11.33
N VAL A 48 -1.29 0.68 -10.66
CA VAL A 48 -0.65 -0.59 -10.31
C VAL A 48 -1.51 -1.37 -9.31
N MET A 49 -2.05 -0.69 -8.30
CA MET A 49 -2.94 -1.28 -7.29
C MET A 49 -4.32 -1.67 -7.85
N LEU A 50 -4.77 -1.04 -8.93
CA LEU A 50 -6.04 -1.37 -9.58
C LEU A 50 -5.93 -2.61 -10.49
N VAL A 51 -4.74 -2.91 -11.04
CA VAL A 51 -4.54 -4.02 -11.99
C VAL A 51 -5.02 -5.38 -11.44
N PRO A 52 -4.76 -5.77 -10.18
CA PRO A 52 -5.29 -7.02 -9.62
C PRO A 52 -6.81 -7.13 -9.69
N ALA A 53 -7.55 -6.03 -9.47
CA ALA A 53 -9.02 -6.02 -9.56
C ALA A 53 -9.48 -6.25 -11.01
N VAL A 54 -8.83 -5.60 -11.97
CA VAL A 54 -9.09 -5.79 -13.41
C VAL A 54 -8.82 -7.24 -13.81
N LEU A 55 -7.70 -7.80 -13.37
CA LEU A 55 -7.32 -9.18 -13.66
C LEU A 55 -8.29 -10.19 -13.05
N LEU A 56 -8.75 -9.97 -11.81
CA LEU A 56 -9.75 -10.82 -11.16
C LEU A 56 -11.09 -10.79 -11.92
N VAL A 57 -11.57 -9.62 -12.34
CA VAL A 57 -12.80 -9.49 -13.14
C VAL A 57 -12.65 -10.17 -14.49
N ALA A 58 -11.54 -9.95 -15.19
CA ALA A 58 -11.25 -10.59 -16.47
C ALA A 58 -11.17 -12.13 -16.33
N ALA A 59 -10.56 -12.62 -15.26
CA ALA A 59 -10.48 -14.05 -14.95
C ALA A 59 -11.87 -14.66 -14.81
N GLY A 60 -12.74 -14.04 -14.01
CA GLY A 60 -14.12 -14.52 -13.78
C GLY A 60 -14.99 -14.44 -15.04
N ALA A 61 -14.84 -13.40 -15.85
CA ALA A 61 -15.59 -13.25 -17.10
C ALA A 61 -15.15 -14.25 -18.19
N ALA A 62 -13.86 -14.58 -18.24
CA ALA A 62 -13.30 -15.48 -19.25
C ALA A 62 -13.19 -16.95 -18.80
N GLY A 63 -13.41 -17.25 -17.52
CA GLY A 63 -13.13 -18.58 -16.95
C GLY A 63 -11.64 -18.94 -16.99
N LEU A 64 -10.76 -17.95 -16.83
CA LEU A 64 -9.30 -18.11 -16.95
C LEU A 64 -8.62 -17.87 -15.59
N PRO A 65 -8.46 -18.91 -14.74
CA PRO A 65 -7.92 -18.75 -13.39
C PRO A 65 -6.48 -18.20 -13.35
N VAL A 66 -5.70 -18.39 -14.43
CA VAL A 66 -4.33 -17.85 -14.55
C VAL A 66 -4.30 -16.33 -14.40
N LEU A 67 -5.32 -15.61 -14.87
CA LEU A 67 -5.40 -14.15 -14.72
C LEU A 67 -5.62 -13.76 -13.25
N ALA A 68 -6.46 -14.51 -12.52
CA ALA A 68 -6.68 -14.27 -11.09
C ALA A 68 -5.41 -14.56 -10.27
N TYR A 69 -4.66 -15.62 -10.60
CA TYR A 69 -3.36 -15.87 -9.97
C TYR A 69 -2.32 -14.80 -10.28
N ALA A 70 -2.29 -14.27 -11.51
CA ALA A 70 -1.42 -13.15 -11.85
C ALA A 70 -1.78 -11.89 -11.04
N GLY A 71 -3.07 -11.58 -10.88
CA GLY A 71 -3.54 -10.50 -10.02
C GLY A 71 -3.17 -10.70 -8.55
N ALA A 72 -3.37 -11.91 -8.02
CA ALA A 72 -2.98 -12.25 -6.65
C ALA A 72 -1.47 -12.10 -6.42
N GLY A 73 -0.65 -12.54 -7.38
CA GLY A 73 0.80 -12.39 -7.35
C GLY A 73 1.24 -10.93 -7.38
N LEU A 74 0.59 -10.10 -8.19
CA LEU A 74 0.87 -8.66 -8.23
C LEU A 74 0.51 -7.98 -6.90
N GLU A 75 -0.67 -8.26 -6.34
CA GLU A 75 -1.08 -7.72 -5.03
C GLU A 75 -0.12 -8.18 -3.91
N LEU A 76 0.36 -9.42 -3.99
CA LEU A 76 1.39 -9.93 -3.07
C LEU A 76 2.70 -9.13 -3.18
N LEU A 77 3.13 -8.76 -4.38
CA LEU A 77 4.31 -7.92 -4.57
C LEU A 77 4.11 -6.51 -3.99
N VAL A 78 2.92 -5.92 -4.15
CA VAL A 78 2.58 -4.62 -3.57
C VAL A 78 2.68 -4.66 -2.05
N VAL A 79 2.08 -5.67 -1.39
CA VAL A 79 2.19 -5.79 0.07
C VAL A 79 3.61 -6.04 0.54
N LEU A 80 4.40 -6.87 -0.16
CA LEU A 80 5.80 -7.09 0.19
C LEU A 80 6.64 -5.81 0.05
N GLY A 81 6.36 -4.98 -0.96
CA GLY A 81 6.96 -3.66 -1.13
C GLY A 81 6.64 -2.74 0.04
N GLY A 82 5.37 -2.63 0.43
CA GLY A 82 4.93 -1.85 1.58
C GLY A 82 5.54 -2.35 2.89
N LEU A 83 5.54 -3.67 3.12
CA LEU A 83 6.17 -4.25 4.30
C LEU A 83 7.68 -3.97 4.35
N THR A 84 8.36 -4.09 3.22
CA THR A 84 9.80 -3.76 3.13
C THR A 84 10.04 -2.28 3.43
N LEU A 85 9.22 -1.38 2.89
CA LEU A 85 9.39 0.06 3.08
C LEU A 85 9.18 0.50 4.53
N TRP A 86 8.19 -0.09 5.21
CA TRP A 86 7.70 0.39 6.50
C TRP A 86 8.14 -0.44 7.69
N TRP A 87 8.17 -1.77 7.55
CA TRP A 87 8.47 -2.67 8.67
C TRP A 87 9.95 -3.01 8.77
N LEU A 88 10.69 -3.02 7.65
CA LEU A 88 12.12 -3.29 7.70
C LEU A 88 12.90 -2.18 8.47
N PRO A 89 12.62 -0.87 8.29
CA PRO A 89 13.24 0.17 9.12
C PRO A 89 12.89 0.01 10.61
N TYR A 90 11.65 -0.37 10.92
CA TYR A 90 11.19 -0.53 12.30
C TYR A 90 11.82 -1.74 13.01
N LEU A 91 11.78 -2.91 12.37
CA LEU A 91 12.20 -4.18 12.97
C LEU A 91 13.72 -4.38 12.91
N ALA A 92 14.35 -4.00 11.80
CA ALA A 92 15.77 -4.27 11.52
C ALA A 92 16.63 -3.01 11.47
N GLY A 93 16.04 -1.80 11.42
CA GLY A 93 16.81 -0.56 11.22
C GLY A 93 17.33 -0.40 9.80
N VAL A 94 16.89 -1.23 8.84
CA VAL A 94 17.35 -1.19 7.45
C VAL A 94 16.35 -0.40 6.61
N THR A 95 16.79 0.74 6.08
CA THR A 95 15.99 1.59 5.19
C THR A 95 16.02 1.09 3.76
N ALA A 96 14.97 1.37 2.99
CA ALA A 96 14.85 1.05 1.57
C ALA A 96 15.21 2.28 0.70
N PRO A 97 16.44 2.40 0.16
CA PRO A 97 16.88 3.64 -0.51
C PRO A 97 16.14 3.94 -1.82
N TRP A 98 15.59 2.90 -2.45
CA TRP A 98 14.79 3.03 -3.66
C TRP A 98 13.51 3.86 -3.44
N ALA A 99 13.01 3.95 -2.21
CA ALA A 99 11.78 4.66 -1.89
C ALA A 99 11.90 6.18 -1.98
N THR A 100 13.11 6.72 -1.84
CA THR A 100 13.38 8.14 -2.02
C THR A 100 14.36 8.42 -3.17
N ALA A 101 14.60 7.43 -4.03
CA ALA A 101 15.50 7.57 -5.17
C ALA A 101 15.07 8.72 -6.08
N GLY A 102 16.03 9.59 -6.44
CA GLY A 102 15.77 10.75 -7.29
C GLY A 102 15.11 11.95 -6.60
N THR A 103 14.75 11.87 -5.32
CA THR A 103 14.11 12.98 -4.59
C THR A 103 15.10 13.91 -3.88
N GLY A 104 16.34 13.46 -3.65
CA GLY A 104 17.33 14.16 -2.82
C GLY A 104 17.05 14.09 -1.31
N GLU A 105 15.99 13.38 -0.89
CA GLU A 105 15.62 13.19 0.52
C GLU A 105 16.02 11.78 0.99
N THR A 106 16.34 11.63 2.28
CA THR A 106 16.51 10.31 2.90
C THR A 106 15.18 9.77 3.36
N TRP A 107 15.04 8.44 3.47
CA TRP A 107 13.81 7.88 4.02
C TRP A 107 13.51 8.40 5.44
N ALA A 108 14.53 8.54 6.28
CA ALA A 108 14.35 9.11 7.62
C ALA A 108 13.83 10.57 7.59
N GLY A 109 14.31 11.39 6.65
CA GLY A 109 13.85 12.78 6.48
C GLY A 109 12.39 12.86 6.04
N LEU A 110 12.03 12.09 5.00
CA LEU A 110 10.65 12.01 4.53
C LEU A 110 9.72 11.48 5.63
N HIS A 111 10.16 10.49 6.41
CA HIS A 111 9.40 9.97 7.55
C HIS A 111 9.16 11.00 8.64
N ALA A 112 10.22 11.71 9.04
CA ALA A 112 10.13 12.75 10.06
C ALA A 112 9.17 13.88 9.66
N ARG A 113 9.18 14.27 8.38
CA ARG A 113 8.32 15.31 7.83
C ARG A 113 6.86 14.86 7.70
N THR A 114 6.62 13.72 7.05
CA THR A 114 5.28 13.37 6.56
C THR A 114 4.55 12.36 7.44
N TYR A 115 5.25 11.57 8.25
CA TYR A 115 4.64 10.42 8.93
C TYR A 115 4.78 10.44 10.44
N ALA A 116 5.86 11.01 10.98
CA ALA A 116 6.12 11.04 12.41
C ALA A 116 5.09 11.84 13.23
N MET A 117 4.35 12.75 12.58
CA MET A 117 3.33 13.62 13.20
C MET A 117 1.91 13.03 13.17
N THR A 118 1.76 11.78 12.72
CA THR A 118 0.47 11.10 12.58
C THR A 118 0.21 10.10 13.71
N VAL A 119 -0.97 9.48 13.73
CA VAL A 119 -1.28 8.43 14.72
C VAL A 119 -0.33 7.25 14.55
N ILE A 120 0.49 6.99 15.58
CA ILE A 120 1.40 5.84 15.65
C ILE A 120 1.04 5.02 16.89
N VAL A 121 0.69 3.76 16.67
CA VAL A 121 0.29 2.83 17.75
C VAL A 121 1.41 1.89 18.19
N LEU A 122 2.48 1.78 17.39
CA LEU A 122 3.60 0.91 17.68
C LEU A 122 4.54 1.53 18.74
N PRO A 123 5.11 0.70 19.64
CA PRO A 123 6.06 1.16 20.63
C PRO A 123 7.35 1.68 19.95
N ARG A 124 8.10 2.51 20.67
CA ARG A 124 9.38 3.03 20.16
C ARG A 124 10.47 1.98 20.31
N LEU A 125 11.24 1.75 19.24
CA LEU A 125 12.43 0.90 19.22
C LEU A 125 13.66 1.76 18.87
N GLY A 126 14.25 2.42 19.88
CA GLY A 126 15.32 3.39 19.65
C GLY A 126 14.86 4.55 18.76
N ASP A 127 15.66 4.91 17.75
CA ASP A 127 15.34 5.97 16.78
C ASP A 127 14.80 5.44 15.45
N ARG A 128 14.32 4.20 15.43
CA ARG A 128 13.84 3.56 14.20
C ARG A 128 12.52 4.18 13.75
N PRO A 129 12.37 4.50 12.44
CA PRO A 129 11.09 4.92 11.87
C PRO A 129 9.99 3.91 12.17
N ARG A 130 8.79 4.40 12.48
CA ARG A 130 7.63 3.58 12.83
C ARG A 130 6.55 3.69 11.75
N PRO A 131 5.95 2.57 11.31
CA PRO A 131 4.69 2.61 10.58
C PRO A 131 3.66 3.44 11.34
N ASN A 132 3.00 4.36 10.64
CA ASN A 132 1.81 5.01 11.17
C ASN A 132 0.57 4.11 10.97
N LEU A 133 -0.51 4.46 11.65
CA LEU A 133 -1.76 3.70 11.61
C LEU A 133 -2.34 3.62 10.19
N GLU A 134 -2.19 4.69 9.41
CA GLU A 134 -2.64 4.75 8.02
C GLU A 134 -2.05 3.60 7.19
N HIS A 135 -0.72 3.44 7.23
CA HIS A 135 -0.04 2.39 6.49
C HIS A 135 -0.30 1.00 7.09
N MET A 136 -0.49 0.88 8.40
CA MET A 136 -0.89 -0.40 9.00
C MET A 136 -2.25 -0.89 8.49
N ILE A 137 -3.21 0.02 8.32
CA ILE A 137 -4.52 -0.30 7.74
C ILE A 137 -4.38 -0.65 6.26
N LEU A 138 -3.64 0.16 5.49
CA LEU A 138 -3.38 -0.13 4.07
C LEU A 138 -2.76 -1.52 3.89
N HIS A 139 -1.70 -1.84 4.63
CA HIS A 139 -1.03 -3.15 4.58
C HIS A 139 -1.97 -4.31 4.93
N SER A 140 -2.89 -4.09 5.88
CA SER A 140 -3.89 -5.10 6.26
C SER A 140 -4.91 -5.33 5.15
N LEU A 141 -5.35 -4.25 4.48
CA LEU A 141 -6.27 -4.33 3.34
C LEU A 141 -5.64 -5.09 2.17
N ILE A 142 -4.44 -4.71 1.74
CA ILE A 142 -3.75 -5.34 0.60
C ILE A 142 -3.33 -6.79 0.92
N LEU A 143 -2.96 -7.11 2.17
CA LEU A 143 -2.71 -8.50 2.57
C LEU A 143 -3.98 -9.35 2.51
N GLY A 144 -5.08 -8.83 3.04
CA GLY A 144 -6.38 -9.47 2.98
C GLY A 144 -6.85 -9.66 1.54
N ALA A 145 -6.65 -8.65 0.69
CA ALA A 145 -6.95 -8.68 -0.73
C ALA A 145 -6.14 -9.76 -1.45
N ALA A 146 -4.83 -9.85 -1.24
CA ALA A 146 -3.98 -10.88 -1.81
C ALA A 146 -4.45 -12.29 -1.42
N ILE A 147 -4.69 -12.54 -0.13
CA ILE A 147 -5.18 -13.84 0.38
C ILE A 147 -6.53 -14.19 -0.26
N CYS A 148 -7.48 -13.24 -0.26
CA CYS A 148 -8.81 -13.47 -0.82
C CYS A 148 -8.76 -13.68 -2.33
N THR A 149 -7.83 -13.04 -3.04
CA THR A 149 -7.67 -13.18 -4.49
C THR A 149 -7.07 -14.53 -4.85
N PHE A 150 -6.07 -15.02 -4.10
CA PHE A 150 -5.61 -16.42 -4.23
C PHE A 150 -6.72 -17.42 -3.98
N ALA A 151 -7.52 -17.22 -2.92
CA ALA A 151 -8.66 -18.10 -2.62
C ALA A 151 -9.76 -18.02 -3.69
N ALA A 152 -9.99 -16.85 -4.28
CA ALA A 152 -10.95 -16.67 -5.38
C ALA A 152 -10.44 -17.32 -6.67
N ALA A 153 -9.15 -17.24 -6.97
CA ALA A 153 -8.54 -17.80 -8.18
C ALA A 153 -8.72 -19.33 -8.29
N GLY A 154 -8.74 -20.05 -7.17
CA GLY A 154 -9.02 -21.48 -7.15
C GLY A 154 -10.48 -21.86 -7.46
N ALA A 155 -11.38 -20.87 -7.54
CA ALA A 155 -12.81 -21.05 -7.81
C ALA A 155 -13.27 -20.35 -9.10
N VAL A 156 -12.34 -19.74 -9.84
CA VAL A 156 -12.53 -19.23 -11.21
C VAL A 156 -12.39 -20.40 -12.18
#